data_AF-A0A1A2J0E0-F1
#
_entry.id   AF-A0A1A2J0E0-F1
#
_cell.length_a   1.000
_cell.length_b   1.000
_cell.length_c   1.000
_cell.angle_alpha   90.00
_cell.angle_beta   90.00
_cell.angle_gamma   90.00
#
_symmetry.space_group_name_H-M   'P 1'
#
loop_
_entity.id
_entity.type
_entity.pdbx_description
1 polymer ?
#
loop_
_entity_poly.entity_id
_entity_poly.type
_entity_poly.pdbx_seq_one_letter_code
_entity_poly.pdbx_strand_id
1 'polypeptide(L)'
;MAVTLCVPPRPGELCAPVRFLVRRESVVMELTARHRITSVEWDEHERAVAMVVEITDPQTARPVDVRIDIVETATDRAAAAEGARTTTIGSITRDGRRYDVVGTYLGVVADEN
;
A
#
# COMPACT_ATOMS: atom_id res chain seq x y z
N MET A 1 -2.57 -11.11 6.87
CA MET A 1 -2.60 -11.74 5.52
C MET A 1 -1.81 -10.83 4.61
N ALA A 2 -0.96 -11.37 3.74
CA ALA A 2 -0.12 -10.55 2.88
C ALA A 2 -0.86 -10.17 1.59
N VAL A 3 -0.72 -8.92 1.16
CA VAL A 3 -1.45 -8.32 0.02
C VAL A 3 -0.45 -7.79 -1.00
N THR A 4 -0.79 -7.86 -2.29
CA THR A 4 0.04 -7.33 -3.38
C THR A 4 -0.83 -6.45 -4.27
N LEU A 5 -0.34 -5.28 -4.67
CA LEU A 5 -1.10 -4.34 -5.51
C LEU A 5 -0.80 -4.49 -7.02
N CYS A 6 0.34 -5.09 -7.38
CA CYS A 6 0.73 -5.29 -8.78
C CYS A 6 1.00 -6.78 -9.07
N VAL A 7 2.19 -7.28 -8.73
CA VAL A 7 2.56 -8.70 -8.93
C VAL A 7 3.21 -9.23 -7.64
N PRO A 8 2.92 -10.47 -7.20
CA PRO A 8 3.65 -11.07 -6.10
C PRO A 8 5.12 -11.37 -6.44
N PRO A 9 6.03 -11.30 -5.46
CA PRO A 9 7.40 -11.79 -5.63
C PRO A 9 7.43 -13.28 -5.97
N ARG A 10 8.42 -13.70 -6.77
CA ARG A 10 8.64 -15.11 -7.12
C ARG A 10 9.12 -15.89 -5.88
N PRO A 11 8.83 -17.20 -5.79
CA PRO A 11 9.44 -18.05 -4.76
C PRO A 11 10.97 -17.94 -4.81
N GLY A 12 11.59 -17.65 -3.67
CA GLY A 12 13.05 -17.50 -3.55
C GLY A 12 13.62 -16.14 -4.02
N GLU A 13 12.78 -15.20 -4.45
CA GLU A 13 13.22 -13.85 -4.79
C GLU A 13 13.58 -13.05 -3.52
N LEU A 14 14.75 -12.41 -3.52
CA LEU A 14 15.19 -11.58 -2.40
C LEU A 14 14.27 -10.37 -2.28
N CYS A 15 13.64 -10.22 -1.11
CA CYS A 15 12.81 -9.07 -0.78
C CYS A 15 13.30 -8.46 0.53
N ALA A 16 13.44 -7.13 0.56
CA ALA A 16 13.78 -6.39 1.76
C ALA A 16 12.50 -5.81 2.39
N PRO A 17 12.29 -5.94 3.70
CA PRO A 17 11.18 -5.29 4.38
C PRO A 17 11.48 -3.79 4.52
N VAL A 18 10.58 -2.95 4.00
CA VAL A 18 10.64 -1.50 4.14
C VAL A 18 9.40 -1.02 4.87
N ARG A 19 9.60 -0.17 5.86
CA ARG A 19 8.53 0.43 6.67
C ARG A 19 8.20 1.82 6.13
N PHE A 20 6.98 1.99 5.65
CA PHE A 20 6.44 3.27 5.19
C PHE A 20 5.51 3.86 6.24
N LEU A 21 5.65 5.16 6.50
CA LEU A 21 4.74 5.93 7.37
C LEU A 21 3.80 6.77 6.51
N VAL A 22 2.56 6.32 6.37
CA VAL A 22 1.51 7.02 5.63
C VAL A 22 0.83 8.00 6.59
N ARG A 23 1.22 9.28 6.47
CA ARG A 23 0.75 10.38 7.35
C ARG A 23 -0.48 11.12 6.80
N ARG A 24 -0.87 10.86 5.55
CA ARG A 24 -2.00 11.52 4.88
C ARG A 24 -3.10 10.51 4.62
N GLU A 25 -4.34 10.98 4.54
CA GLU A 25 -5.50 10.13 4.22
C GLU A 25 -5.44 9.58 2.77
N SER A 26 -4.69 10.23 1.88
CA SER A 26 -4.39 9.72 0.54
C SER A 26 -2.96 10.11 0.15
N VAL A 27 -2.20 9.16 -0.38
CA VAL A 27 -0.83 9.38 -0.88
C VAL A 27 -0.56 8.54 -2.11
N VAL A 28 0.12 9.11 -3.10
CA VAL A 28 0.72 8.36 -4.21
C VAL A 28 2.18 8.09 -3.86
N MET A 29 2.62 6.85 -4.07
CA MET A 29 3.99 6.44 -3.84
C MET A 29 4.41 5.37 -4.84
N GLU A 30 5.73 5.27 -5.05
CA GLU A 30 6.31 4.24 -5.90
C GLU A 30 6.62 2.98 -5.09
N LEU A 31 6.31 1.83 -5.68
CA LEU A 31 6.76 0.51 -5.22
C LEU A 31 7.40 -0.24 -6.38
N THR A 32 8.18 -1.27 -6.07
CA THR A 32 8.60 -2.22 -7.11
C THR A 32 7.39 -3.00 -7.62
N ALA A 33 7.35 -3.31 -8.92
CA ALA A 33 6.25 -4.06 -9.53
C ALA A 33 5.99 -5.41 -8.85
N ARG A 34 7.06 -6.02 -8.32
CA ARG A 34 6.99 -7.18 -7.43
C ARG A 34 7.15 -6.70 -6.00
N HIS A 35 6.10 -6.82 -5.21
CA HIS A 35 6.12 -6.45 -3.80
C HIS A 35 5.07 -7.24 -3.02
N ARG A 36 5.20 -7.24 -1.70
CA ARG A 36 4.23 -7.83 -0.79
C ARG A 36 4.08 -6.99 0.46
N ILE A 37 2.88 -6.47 0.69
CA ILE A 37 2.50 -5.77 1.91
C ILE A 37 2.20 -6.82 2.97
N THR A 38 2.96 -6.82 4.06
CA THR A 38 2.91 -7.87 5.09
C THR A 38 2.19 -7.41 6.35
N SER A 39 2.25 -6.12 6.66
CA SER A 39 1.50 -5.55 7.78
C SER A 39 1.04 -4.12 7.50
N VAL A 40 -0.05 -3.76 8.17
CA VAL A 40 -0.57 -2.41 8.26
C VAL A 40 -1.11 -2.22 9.68
N GLU A 41 -0.63 -1.18 10.35
CA GLU A 41 -0.98 -0.87 11.72
C GLU A 41 -1.00 0.65 11.95
N TRP A 42 -1.78 1.11 12.92
CA TRP A 42 -1.68 2.48 13.40
C TRP A 42 -0.51 2.57 14.39
N ASP A 43 0.48 3.41 14.09
CA ASP A 43 1.57 3.72 15.01
C ASP A 43 1.21 4.96 15.82
N GLU A 44 0.93 4.77 17.11
CA GLU A 44 0.56 5.84 18.04
C GLU A 44 1.71 6.83 18.29
N HIS A 45 2.96 6.37 18.21
CA HIS A 45 4.14 7.22 18.44
C HIS A 45 4.37 8.16 17.25
N GLU A 46 4.30 7.60 16.04
CA GLU A 46 4.49 8.34 14.79
C GLU A 46 3.22 9.10 14.36
N ARG A 47 2.06 8.76 14.94
CA ARG A 47 0.73 9.21 14.54
C ARG A 47 0.49 9.03 13.05
N ALA A 48 0.78 7.82 12.57
CA ALA A 48 0.73 7.48 11.16
C ALA A 48 0.34 6.02 10.97
N VAL A 49 -0.10 5.68 9.77
CA VAL A 49 -0.23 4.28 9.38
C VAL A 49 1.15 3.75 9.03
N ALA A 50 1.63 2.78 9.82
CA ALA A 50 2.83 2.03 9.51
C ALA A 50 2.47 0.85 8.61
N MET A 51 3.01 0.87 7.40
CA MET A 51 2.85 -0.19 6.41
C MET A 51 4.20 -0.85 6.16
N VAL A 52 4.30 -2.16 6.36
CA VAL A 52 5.52 -2.92 6.04
C VAL A 52 5.34 -3.60 4.70
N VAL A 53 6.27 -3.34 3.79
CA VAL A 53 6.27 -3.86 2.43
C VAL A 53 7.59 -4.56 2.17
N GLU A 54 7.52 -5.84 1.83
CA GLU A 54 8.61 -6.57 1.21
C GLU A 54 8.72 -6.12 -0.26
N ILE A 55 9.80 -5.41 -0.60
CA ILE A 55 10.08 -4.97 -1.98
C ILE A 55 11.25 -5.77 -2.55
N THR A 56 11.16 -6.12 -3.84
CA THR A 56 12.30 -6.66 -4.59
C THR A 56 13.36 -5.59 -4.80
N ASP A 57 14.54 -5.96 -5.31
CA ASP A 57 15.62 -4.99 -5.59
C ASP A 57 15.16 -3.86 -6.53
N PRO A 58 15.09 -2.59 -6.06
CA PRO A 58 14.65 -1.46 -6.87
C PRO A 58 15.56 -1.15 -8.05
N GLN A 59 16.83 -1.61 -8.05
CA GLN A 59 17.75 -1.39 -9.16
C GLN A 59 17.41 -2.25 -10.38
N THR A 60 16.72 -3.37 -10.18
CA THR A 60 16.41 -4.35 -11.23
C THR A 60 14.91 -4.51 -11.47
N ALA A 61 14.09 -4.16 -10.48
CA ALA A 61 12.65 -4.22 -10.57
C ALA A 61 12.08 -2.93 -11.17
N ARG A 62 11.12 -3.08 -12.10
CA ARG A 62 10.39 -1.96 -12.66
C ARG A 62 9.57 -1.25 -11.57
N PRO A 63 9.61 0.10 -11.46
CA PRO A 63 8.78 0.83 -10.52
C PRO A 63 7.32 0.94 -11.02
N VAL A 64 6.39 1.00 -10.07
CA VAL A 64 4.97 1.20 -10.29
C VAL A 64 4.43 2.24 -9.32
N ASP A 65 3.50 3.06 -9.80
CA ASP A 65 2.75 3.98 -8.97
C ASP A 65 1.58 3.28 -8.30
N VAL A 66 1.46 3.48 -7.00
CA VAL A 66 0.31 3.06 -6.21
C VAL A 66 -0.23 4.23 -5.41
N ARG A 67 -1.55 4.29 -5.25
CA ARG A 67 -2.21 5.19 -4.29
C ARG A 67 -2.61 4.41 -3.04
N ILE A 68 -2.27 4.91 -1.87
CA ILE A 68 -2.73 4.38 -0.59
C ILE A 68 -3.72 5.38 0.00
N ASP A 69 -4.92 4.89 0.26
CA ASP A 69 -6.03 5.64 0.85
C ASP A 69 -6.39 5.05 2.23
N ILE A 70 -6.67 5.92 3.20
CA ILE A 70 -7.18 5.58 4.53
C ILE A 70 -8.63 6.07 4.57
N VAL A 71 -9.58 5.15 4.67
CA VAL A 71 -11.01 5.45 4.55
C VAL A 71 -11.78 4.95 5.76
N GLU A 72 -12.75 5.71 6.25
CA GLU A 72 -13.58 5.28 7.38
C GLU A 72 -14.49 4.12 6.93
N THR A 73 -14.47 3.01 7.68
CA THR A 73 -15.08 1.72 7.27
C THR A 73 -16.60 1.79 6.99
N ALA A 74 -17.31 2.80 7.51
CA ALA A 74 -18.76 2.89 7.47
C ALA A 74 -19.34 3.78 6.34
N THR A 75 -18.53 4.60 5.68
CA THR A 75 -19.05 5.74 4.90
C THR A 75 -18.62 5.73 3.42
N ASP A 76 -17.38 5.31 3.11
CA ASP A 76 -16.78 5.56 1.79
C ASP A 76 -16.36 4.31 1.01
N ARG A 77 -16.84 3.13 1.42
CA ARG A 77 -16.51 1.87 0.73
C ARG A 77 -16.94 1.88 -0.75
N ALA A 78 -17.95 2.67 -1.10
CA ALA A 78 -18.42 2.85 -2.48
C ALA A 78 -17.51 3.77 -3.33
N ALA A 79 -16.88 4.79 -2.73
CA ALA A 79 -16.02 5.74 -3.45
C ALA A 79 -14.57 5.26 -3.59
N ALA A 80 -14.05 4.53 -2.60
CA ALA A 80 -12.72 3.93 -2.70
C ALA A 80 -12.67 2.75 -3.69
N ALA A 81 -13.79 2.04 -3.87
CA ALA A 81 -13.89 0.86 -4.73
C ALA A 81 -14.13 1.15 -6.22
N GLU A 82 -14.10 2.42 -6.67
CA GLU A 82 -14.45 2.80 -8.06
C GLU A 82 -13.46 2.33 -9.15
N GLY A 83 -12.44 1.53 -8.81
CA GLY A 83 -11.51 0.96 -9.78
C GLY A 83 -11.35 -0.55 -9.64
N ALA A 84 -11.37 -1.27 -10.76
CA ALA A 84 -11.02 -2.70 -10.84
C ALA A 84 -9.58 -3.04 -10.37
N ARG A 85 -8.81 -2.05 -9.92
CA ARG A 85 -7.41 -2.11 -9.46
C ARG A 85 -7.24 -1.73 -7.99
N THR A 86 -8.35 -1.58 -7.27
CA THR A 86 -8.34 -1.23 -5.85
C THR A 86 -8.45 -2.49 -4.98
N THR A 87 -7.65 -2.58 -3.92
CA THR A 87 -7.62 -3.71 -2.98
C THR A 87 -7.49 -3.22 -1.54
N THR A 88 -8.31 -3.77 -0.63
CA THR A 88 -8.14 -3.56 0.81
C THR A 88 -6.88 -4.25 1.30
N ILE A 89 -5.97 -3.48 1.88
CA ILE A 89 -4.71 -3.96 2.46
C ILE A 89 -4.94 -4.48 3.88
N GLY A 90 -5.77 -3.77 4.66
CA GLY A 90 -6.16 -4.15 6.01
C GLY A 90 -7.05 -3.10 6.66
N SER A 91 -7.30 -3.24 7.96
CA SER A 91 -7.99 -2.22 8.76
C SER A 91 -7.11 -1.81 9.93
N ILE A 92 -7.24 -0.57 10.35
CA ILE A 92 -6.59 -0.01 11.55
C ILE A 92 -7.65 0.57 12.48
N THR A 93 -7.25 0.82 13.72
CA THR A 93 -8.04 1.63 14.66
C THR A 93 -7.22 2.86 15.03
N ARG A 94 -7.76 4.05 14.78
CA ARG A 94 -7.19 5.36 15.13
C ARG A 94 -8.20 6.09 15.99
N ASP A 95 -7.79 6.54 17.18
CA ASP A 95 -8.66 7.29 18.11
C ASP A 95 -10.00 6.56 18.42
N GLY A 96 -9.96 5.23 18.51
CA GLY A 96 -11.15 4.40 18.74
C GLY A 96 -12.09 4.26 17.53
N ARG A 97 -11.75 4.84 16.37
CA ARG A 97 -12.48 4.69 15.11
C ARG A 97 -11.77 3.72 14.18
N ARG A 98 -12.55 2.95 13.43
CA ARG A 98 -12.05 1.95 12.49
C ARG A 98 -11.93 2.53 11.08
N TYR A 99 -10.76 2.35 10.49
CA TYR A 99 -10.46 2.75 9.12
C TYR A 99 -9.98 1.54 8.32
N ASP A 100 -10.32 1.50 7.05
CA ASP A 100 -9.73 0.58 6.08
C ASP A 100 -8.56 1.27 5.37
N VAL A 101 -7.48 0.54 5.18
CA VAL A 101 -6.34 0.96 4.37
C VAL A 101 -6.44 0.26 3.03
N VAL A 102 -6.49 1.05 1.97
CA VAL A 102 -6.84 0.62 0.63
C VAL A 102 -5.73 1.02 -0.32
N GLY A 103 -5.27 0.10 -1.17
CA GLY A 103 -4.27 0.36 -2.20
C GLY A 103 -4.88 0.31 -3.59
N THR A 104 -4.51 1.25 -4.45
CA THR A 104 -4.91 1.30 -5.86
C THR A 104 -3.68 1.28 -6.75
N TYR A 105 -3.58 0.31 -7.66
CA TYR A 105 -2.53 0.31 -8.67
C TYR A 105 -2.83 1.34 -9.76
N LEU A 106 -1.96 2.33 -9.91
CA LEU A 106 -2.12 3.43 -10.87
C LEU A 106 -1.45 3.12 -12.21
N GLY A 107 -0.37 2.34 -12.20
CA GLY A 107 0.33 2.00 -13.42
C GLY A 107 1.82 1.84 -13.21
N VAL A 108 2.52 1.69 -14.32
CA VAL A 108 3.98 1.77 -14.38
C VAL A 108 4.37 3.23 -14.37
N VAL A 109 5.44 3.57 -13.66
CA VAL A 109 5.97 4.94 -13.70
C VAL A 109 6.31 5.24 -15.17
N ALA A 110 5.68 6.27 -15.72
CA ALA A 110 6.03 6.74 -17.04
C ALA A 110 7.37 7.46 -16.92
N ASP A 111 8.42 6.93 -17.55
CA ASP A 111 9.61 7.70 -17.84
C ASP A 111 9.16 8.83 -18.79
N GLU A 112 8.89 10.03 -18.24
CA GLU A 112 8.75 11.23 -19.06
C GLU A 112 10.13 11.48 -19.71
N ASN A 113 10.18 11.25 -21.01
CA ASN A 113 11.36 11.40 -21.87
C ASN A 113 11.33 12.77 -22.54
#